data_AF-A0A3D2NG65-F1
#
_entry.id   AF-A0A3D2NG65-F1
#
_cell.length_a   1.000
_cell.length_b   1.000
_cell.length_c   1.000
_cell.angle_alpha   90.00
_cell.angle_beta   90.00
_cell.angle_gamma   90.00
#
_symmetry.space_group_name_H-M   'P 1'
#
loop_
_entity.id
_entity.type
_entity.pdbx_description
1 polymer ?
#
loop_
_entity_poly.entity_id
_entity_poly.type
_entity_poly.pdbx_seq_one_letter_code
_entity_poly.pdbx_strand_id
1 'polypeptide(L)'
;PPATTVAAQPTRTADRVITVVLLVYGLITVISAVPQLIDFTAFAETWMQVAGVDGEFTNSAQGRVWGTVGACVYAGGWIVTALLSWLSLSRRRISWWIPLVGAIVTFLIVSVCLVVPLLGDPAVGAYFRSGG
;
A
#
# COMPACT_ATOMS: atom_id res chain seq x y z
N PRO A 1 -4.05 17.89 45.84
CA PRO A 1 -4.78 18.03 44.55
C PRO A 1 -4.26 17.03 43.51
N PRO A 2 -5.11 16.16 42.93
CA PRO A 2 -4.69 15.32 41.81
C PRO A 2 -4.60 16.20 40.55
N ALA A 3 -3.45 16.17 39.88
CA ALA A 3 -3.28 16.81 38.59
C ALA A 3 -4.06 16.02 37.54
N THR A 4 -5.25 16.50 37.19
CA THR A 4 -5.98 15.98 36.03
C THR A 4 -5.27 16.49 34.78
N THR A 5 -4.33 15.71 34.26
CA THR A 5 -3.80 15.90 32.90
C THR A 5 -4.95 15.60 31.94
N VAL A 6 -5.76 16.61 31.62
CA VAL A 6 -6.72 16.52 30.53
C VAL A 6 -5.90 16.45 29.25
N ALA A 7 -5.80 15.25 28.66
CA ALA A 7 -5.26 15.09 27.32
C ALA A 7 -6.00 16.07 26.41
N ALA A 8 -5.26 17.03 25.83
CA ALA A 8 -5.84 18.03 24.95
C ALA A 8 -6.58 17.31 23.82
N GLN A 9 -7.91 17.35 23.84
CA GLN A 9 -8.67 16.79 22.74
C GLN A 9 -8.30 17.57 21.47
N PRO A 10 -7.89 16.89 20.39
CA PRO A 10 -7.55 17.57 19.15
C PRO A 10 -8.74 18.43 18.75
N THR A 11 -8.46 19.72 18.53
CA THR A 11 -9.48 20.66 18.10
C THR A 11 -10.05 20.19 16.76
N ARG A 12 -11.34 20.46 16.53
CA ARG A 12 -12.06 20.05 15.30
C ARG A 12 -11.35 20.48 14.00
N THR A 13 -10.47 21.47 14.07
CA THR A 13 -9.59 21.93 12.99
C THR A 13 -8.36 21.04 12.81
N ALA A 14 -7.71 20.62 13.89
CA ALA A 14 -6.55 19.71 13.83
C ALA A 14 -6.92 18.37 13.17
N ASP A 15 -8.07 17.79 13.51
CA ASP A 15 -8.56 16.53 12.89
C ASP A 15 -8.71 16.65 11.36
N ARG A 16 -9.18 17.82 10.88
CA ARG A 16 -9.36 18.07 9.45
C ARG A 16 -8.00 18.18 8.75
N VAL A 17 -7.07 18.91 9.33
CA VAL A 17 -5.71 19.05 8.78
C VAL A 17 -5.02 17.69 8.69
N ILE A 18 -5.07 16.88 9.76
CA ILE A 18 -4.48 15.54 9.78
C ILE A 18 -5.11 14.66 8.69
N THR A 19 -6.43 14.67 8.56
CA THR A 19 -7.13 13.89 7.52
C THR A 19 -6.70 14.31 6.11
N VAL A 20 -6.62 15.62 5.84
CA VAL A 20 -6.17 16.14 4.53
C VAL A 20 -4.72 15.75 4.25
N VAL A 21 -3.82 15.89 5.23
CA VAL A 21 -2.42 15.50 5.09
C VAL A 21 -2.28 14.01 4.82
N LEU A 22 -3.01 13.15 5.54
CA LEU A 22 -3.00 11.69 5.31
C LEU A 22 -3.53 11.32 3.92
N LEU A 23 -4.57 12.01 3.43
CA LEU A 23 -5.11 11.77 2.09
C LEU A 23 -4.13 12.21 1.00
N VAL A 24 -3.51 13.38 1.14
CA VAL A 24 -2.50 13.88 0.19
C VAL A 24 -1.28 12.96 0.20
N TYR A 25 -0.81 12.57 1.39
CA TYR A 25 0.29 11.63 1.51
C TYR A 25 -0.04 10.29 0.82
N GLY A 26 -1.20 9.71 1.12
CA GLY A 26 -1.66 8.48 0.47
C GLY A 26 -1.79 8.62 -1.05
N LEU A 27 -2.24 9.78 -1.55
CA LEU A 27 -2.35 10.03 -2.98
C LEU A 27 -0.98 10.00 -3.66
N ILE A 28 0.00 10.69 -3.05
CA ILE A 28 1.37 10.69 -3.53
C ILE A 28 1.91 9.26 -3.53
N THR A 29 1.70 8.49 -2.45
CA THR A 29 2.13 7.09 -2.39
C THR A 29 1.51 6.25 -3.52
N VAL A 30 0.22 6.42 -3.82
CA VAL A 30 -0.46 5.69 -4.90
C VAL A 30 0.08 6.07 -6.27
N ILE A 31 0.22 7.37 -6.54
CA ILE A 31 0.76 7.85 -7.81
C ILE A 31 2.20 7.37 -8.01
N SER A 32 3.01 7.34 -6.95
CA SER A 32 4.38 6.82 -7.01
C SER A 32 4.43 5.29 -7.17
N ALA A 33 3.52 4.55 -6.54
CA ALA A 33 3.53 3.08 -6.58
C ALA A 33 2.95 2.51 -7.87
N VAL A 34 1.94 3.15 -8.48
CA VAL A 34 1.26 2.62 -9.67
C VAL A 34 2.22 2.32 -10.84
N PRO A 35 3.14 3.22 -11.24
CA PRO A 35 4.12 2.92 -12.28
C PRO A 35 4.99 1.71 -11.94
N GLN A 36 5.43 1.59 -10.68
CA GLN A 36 6.25 0.48 -10.20
C GLN A 36 5.48 -0.85 -10.20
N LEU A 37 4.17 -0.82 -9.96
CA LEU A 37 3.29 -1.98 -10.05
C LEU A 37 3.02 -2.38 -11.50
N ILE A 38 2.91 -1.41 -12.41
CA ILE A 38 2.74 -1.68 -13.84
C ILE A 38 4.04 -2.27 -14.43
N ASP A 39 5.19 -1.75 -14.02
CA ASP A 39 6.51 -2.32 -14.33
C ASP A 39 6.94 -3.37 -13.28
N PHE A 40 6.06 -4.35 -13.09
CA PHE A 40 6.26 -5.40 -12.09
C PHE A 40 7.57 -6.19 -12.33
N THR A 41 7.99 -6.35 -13.59
CA THR A 41 9.22 -7.05 -13.94
C THR A 41 10.45 -6.34 -13.35
N ALA A 42 10.61 -5.04 -13.59
CA ALA A 42 11.73 -4.28 -13.04
C ALA A 42 11.70 -4.26 -11.50
N PHE A 43 10.50 -4.19 -10.91
CA PHE A 43 10.32 -4.31 -9.46
C PHE A 43 10.79 -5.68 -8.94
N ALA A 44 10.36 -6.78 -9.58
CA ALA A 44 10.71 -8.13 -9.17
C ALA A 44 12.21 -8.39 -9.31
N GLU A 45 12.85 -7.94 -10.38
CA GLU A 45 14.29 -8.05 -10.59
C GLU A 45 15.09 -7.29 -9.53
N THR A 46 14.69 -6.05 -9.23
CA THR A 46 15.31 -5.28 -8.13
C THR A 46 15.17 -6.01 -6.79
N TRP A 47 14.00 -6.60 -6.54
CA TRP A 47 13.76 -7.35 -5.31
C TRP A 47 14.59 -8.65 -5.25
N MET A 48 14.70 -9.37 -6.36
CA MET A 48 15.55 -10.58 -6.48
C MET A 48 17.03 -10.25 -6.26
N GLN A 49 17.53 -9.14 -6.81
CA GLN A 49 18.89 -8.66 -6.55
C GLN A 49 19.13 -8.39 -5.06
N VAL A 50 18.18 -7.72 -4.39
CA VAL A 50 18.25 -7.48 -2.94
C VAL A 50 18.17 -8.78 -2.14
N ALA A 51 17.39 -9.76 -2.62
CA ALA A 51 17.25 -11.08 -2.00
C ALA A 51 18.44 -12.02 -2.28
N GLY A 52 19.40 -11.62 -3.13
CA GLY A 52 20.54 -12.45 -3.51
C GLY A 52 20.20 -13.57 -4.50
N VAL A 53 19.06 -13.48 -5.19
CA VAL A 53 18.66 -14.43 -6.21
C VAL A 53 19.31 -14.03 -7.53
N ASP A 54 20.29 -14.82 -7.97
CA ASP A 54 20.94 -14.65 -9.27
C ASP A 54 19.99 -15.13 -10.39
N GLY A 55 19.28 -14.20 -11.04
CA GLY A 55 18.40 -14.49 -12.18
C GLY A 55 17.51 -13.33 -12.63
N GLU A 56 17.00 -13.42 -13.86
CA GLU A 56 15.98 -12.51 -14.41
C GLU A 56 14.57 -13.02 -14.12
N PHE A 57 13.60 -12.11 -14.04
CA PHE A 57 12.21 -12.47 -13.74
C PHE A 57 11.58 -13.13 -14.96
N THR A 58 11.43 -14.45 -14.93
CA THR A 58 11.07 -15.24 -16.12
C THR A 58 9.57 -15.20 -16.43
N ASN A 59 8.74 -14.85 -15.45
CA ASN A 59 7.28 -14.90 -15.56
C ASN A 59 6.66 -13.53 -15.87
N SER A 60 7.22 -12.81 -16.84
CA SER A 60 6.84 -11.42 -17.18
C SER A 60 5.36 -11.30 -17.62
N ALA A 61 4.77 -12.37 -18.15
CA ALA A 61 3.34 -12.43 -18.49
C ALA A 61 2.44 -12.40 -17.25
N GLN A 62 2.71 -13.23 -16.23
CA GLN A 62 1.97 -13.14 -14.96
C GLN A 62 2.28 -11.84 -14.21
N GLY A 63 3.54 -11.39 -14.24
CA GLY A 63 3.94 -10.13 -13.63
C GLY A 63 3.11 -8.95 -14.13
N ARG A 64 2.85 -8.87 -15.44
CA ARG A 64 2.01 -7.81 -16.02
C ARG A 64 0.55 -7.90 -15.55
N VAL A 65 -0.02 -9.10 -15.48
CA VAL A 65 -1.41 -9.31 -15.03
C VAL A 65 -1.55 -8.94 -13.56
N TRP A 66 -0.72 -9.51 -12.69
CA TRP A 66 -0.76 -9.27 -11.25
C TRP A 66 -0.32 -7.86 -10.87
N GLY A 67 0.63 -7.28 -11.60
CA GLY A 67 1.01 -5.88 -11.48
C GLY A 67 -0.16 -4.93 -11.78
N THR A 68 -0.90 -5.20 -12.86
CA THR A 68 -2.12 -4.44 -13.21
C THR A 68 -3.20 -4.61 -12.15
N VAL A 69 -3.45 -5.84 -11.70
CA VAL A 69 -4.42 -6.12 -10.62
C VAL A 69 -4.01 -5.38 -9.33
N GLY A 70 -2.74 -5.45 -8.95
CA GLY A 70 -2.18 -4.74 -7.80
C GLY A 70 -2.35 -3.23 -7.91
N ALA A 71 -2.08 -2.65 -9.08
CA ALA A 71 -2.29 -1.23 -9.34
C ALA A 71 -3.77 -0.84 -9.23
N CYS A 72 -4.69 -1.63 -9.81
CA CYS A 72 -6.13 -1.41 -9.69
C CYS A 72 -6.62 -1.50 -8.24
N VAL A 73 -6.13 -2.47 -7.48
CA VAL A 73 -6.46 -2.64 -6.06
C VAL A 73 -5.91 -1.46 -5.23
N TYR A 74 -4.67 -1.02 -5.50
CA TYR A 74 -4.07 0.10 -4.77
C TYR A 74 -4.83 1.41 -5.04
N ALA A 75 -5.10 1.70 -6.31
CA ALA A 75 -5.88 2.86 -6.72
C ALA A 75 -7.32 2.81 -6.17
N GLY A 76 -7.99 1.66 -6.31
CA GLY A 76 -9.35 1.46 -5.81
C GLY A 76 -9.44 1.58 -4.29
N GLY A 77 -8.51 0.96 -3.56
CA GLY A 77 -8.45 1.04 -2.09
C GLY A 77 -8.21 2.47 -1.60
N TRP A 78 -7.35 3.23 -2.29
CA TRP A 78 -7.18 4.65 -1.98
C TRP A 78 -8.42 5.48 -2.29
N ILE A 79 -9.10 5.27 -3.43
CA ILE A 79 -10.35 5.97 -3.77
C ILE A 79 -11.43 5.71 -2.71
N VAL A 80 -11.62 4.45 -2.32
CA VAL A 80 -12.58 4.08 -1.27
C VAL A 80 -12.22 4.76 0.05
N THR A 81 -10.94 4.76 0.42
CA THR A 81 -10.43 5.42 1.63
C THR A 81 -10.68 6.93 1.60
N ALA A 82 -10.45 7.58 0.45
CA ALA A 82 -10.70 9.00 0.24
C ALA A 82 -12.20 9.34 0.33
N LEU A 83 -13.06 8.53 -0.30
CA LEU A 83 -14.51 8.70 -0.24
C LEU A 83 -15.05 8.54 1.18
N LEU A 84 -14.62 7.51 1.91
CA LEU A 84 -15.02 7.30 3.31
C LEU A 84 -14.56 8.43 4.22
N SER A 85 -13.33 8.91 4.02
CA SER A 85 -12.79 10.06 4.75
C SER A 85 -13.60 11.34 4.47
N TRP A 86 -13.96 11.58 3.20
CA TRP A 86 -14.78 12.72 2.78
C TRP A 86 -16.20 12.67 3.34
N LEU A 87 -16.85 11.50 3.28
CA LEU A 87 -18.19 11.28 3.85
C LEU A 87 -18.21 11.45 5.38
N SER A 88 -17.12 11.13 6.06
CA SER A 88 -16.99 11.30 7.51
C SER A 88 -16.73 12.76 7.90
N LEU A 89 -15.91 13.47 7.12
CA LEU A 89 -15.68 14.92 7.24
C LEU A 89 -16.97 15.72 7.08
N SER A 90 -17.80 15.39 6.08
CA SER A 90 -19.09 16.06 5.85
C SER A 90 -20.09 15.85 7.00
N ARG A 91 -19.98 14.71 7.72
CA ARG A 91 -20.78 14.38 8.91
C ARG A 91 -20.22 14.95 10.24
N ARG A 92 -19.17 15.78 10.20
CA ARG A 92 -18.55 16.45 11.38
C ARG A 92 -18.08 15.49 12.50
N ARG A 93 -17.78 14.22 12.17
CA ARG A 93 -17.19 13.23 13.09
C ARG A 93 -15.66 13.22 13.03
N ILE A 94 -15.03 12.81 14.14
CA ILE A 94 -13.58 12.60 14.25
C ILE A 94 -13.19 11.47 13.28
N SER A 95 -12.37 11.79 12.28
CA SER A 95 -12.20 10.95 11.07
C SER A 95 -10.75 10.52 10.79
N TRP A 96 -9.79 10.86 11.65
CA TRP A 96 -8.36 10.69 11.36
C TRP A 96 -7.90 9.23 11.24
N TRP A 97 -8.58 8.30 11.91
CA TRP A 97 -8.24 6.86 11.88
C TRP A 97 -8.68 6.16 10.58
N ILE A 98 -9.70 6.70 9.88
CA ILE A 98 -10.24 6.13 8.65
C ILE A 98 -9.19 6.08 7.54
N PRO A 99 -8.50 7.19 7.18
CA PRO A 99 -7.46 7.15 6.15
C PRO A 99 -6.28 6.26 6.55
N LEU A 100 -5.94 6.21 7.84
CA LEU A 100 -4.85 5.38 8.33
C LEU A 100 -5.18 3.88 8.19
N VAL A 101 -6.34 3.45 8.67
CA VAL A 101 -6.76 2.04 8.57
C VAL A 101 -6.99 1.65 7.11
N GLY A 102 -7.59 2.53 6.30
CA GLY A 102 -7.77 2.30 4.87
C GLY A 102 -6.44 2.09 4.14
N ALA A 103 -5.42 2.89 4.47
CA ALA A 103 -4.08 2.74 3.92
C ALA A 103 -3.43 1.41 4.33
N ILE A 104 -3.52 1.03 5.61
CA ILE A 104 -2.97 -0.24 6.12
C ILE A 104 -3.63 -1.44 5.42
N VAL A 105 -4.97 -1.47 5.36
CA VAL A 105 -5.71 -2.57 4.72
C VAL A 105 -5.37 -2.66 3.24
N THR A 106 -5.37 -1.53 2.53
CA THR A 106 -5.03 -1.50 1.10
C THR A 106 -3.61 -1.99 0.85
N PHE A 107 -2.66 -1.55 1.67
CA PHE A 107 -1.26 -1.98 1.59
C PHE A 107 -1.12 -3.49 1.78
N LEU A 108 -1.77 -4.07 2.79
CA LEU A 108 -1.76 -5.51 3.03
C LEU A 108 -2.32 -6.30 1.85
N ILE A 109 -3.45 -5.85 1.26
CA ILE A 109 -4.05 -6.53 0.11
C ILE A 109 -3.08 -6.48 -1.08
N VAL A 110 -2.48 -5.32 -1.36
CA VAL A 110 -1.50 -5.21 -2.44
C VAL A 110 -0.28 -6.07 -2.18
N SER A 111 0.25 -6.11 -0.95
CA SER A 111 1.36 -7.01 -0.61
C SER A 111 1.02 -8.46 -0.95
N VAL A 112 -0.18 -8.94 -0.63
CA VAL A 112 -0.63 -10.29 -1.02
C VAL A 112 -0.67 -10.46 -2.54
N CYS A 113 -1.19 -9.47 -3.28
CA CYS A 113 -1.19 -9.51 -4.75
C CYS A 113 0.21 -9.63 -5.36
N LEU A 114 1.23 -9.01 -4.73
CA LEU A 114 2.61 -9.07 -5.21
C LEU A 114 3.29 -10.41 -4.92
N VAL A 115 2.98 -11.04 -3.79
CA VAL A 115 3.60 -12.32 -3.40
C VAL A 115 3.19 -13.47 -4.34
N VAL A 116 1.96 -13.46 -4.87
CA VAL A 116 1.44 -14.53 -5.74
C VAL A 116 2.32 -14.80 -6.98
N PRO A 117 2.62 -13.80 -7.85
CA PRO A 117 3.47 -14.02 -9.03
C PRO A 117 4.93 -14.35 -8.67
N LEU A 118 5.44 -13.83 -7.55
CA LEU A 118 6.79 -14.11 -7.06
C LEU A 118 6.95 -15.58 -6.61
N LEU A 119 6.00 -16.10 -5.84
CA LEU A 119 6.00 -17.52 -5.45
C LEU A 119 5.73 -18.47 -6.62
N GLY A 120 5.03 -17.98 -7.65
CA GLY A 120 4.79 -18.72 -8.88
C GLY A 120 5.96 -18.71 -9.87
N ASP A 121 7.02 -17.94 -9.61
CA ASP A 121 8.19 -17.86 -10.49
C ASP A 121 9.08 -19.12 -10.34
N PRO A 122 9.34 -19.86 -11.43
CA PRO A 122 10.29 -20.97 -11.43
C PRO A 122 11.69 -20.61 -10.90
N ALA A 123 12.16 -19.38 -11.10
CA ALA A 123 13.47 -18.90 -10.64
C ALA A 123 13.55 -18.86 -9.10
N VAL A 124 12.50 -18.34 -8.46
CA VAL A 124 12.36 -18.31 -7.00
C VAL A 124 12.27 -19.74 -6.44
N GLY A 125 11.49 -20.60 -7.10
CA GLY A 125 11.39 -22.02 -6.74
C GLY A 125 12.71 -22.79 -6.92
N ALA A 126 13.58 -22.37 -7.84
CA ALA A 126 14.91 -22.96 -8.03
C ALA A 126 15.87 -22.56 -6.90
N TYR A 127 15.87 -21.29 -6.48
CA TYR A 127 16.67 -20.80 -5.35
C TYR A 127 16.40 -21.55 -4.04
N PHE A 128 15.13 -21.77 -3.71
CA PHE A 128 14.77 -22.55 -2.51
C PHE A 128 15.13 -24.04 -2.60
N ARG A 129 15.21 -24.60 -3.82
CA ARG A 129 15.69 -25.98 -4.01
C ARG A 129 17.21 -26.10 -3.96
N SER A 130 17.95 -25.05 -4.33
CA SER A 130 19.41 -25.04 -4.28
C SER A 130 19.97 -24.80 -2.87
N GLY A 131 19.13 -24.43 -1.90
CA GLY A 131 19.51 -24.37 -0.47
C GLY A 131 19.87 -22.98 0.06
N GLY A 132 19.64 -21.92 -0.73
CA GLY A 132 20.04 -20.55 -0.39
C GLY A 132 21.48 -20.23 -0.76
#